data_AF-A0A926PJ21-F1
#
_entry.id   AF-A0A926PJ21-F1
#
_cell.length_a   1.000
_cell.length_b   1.000
_cell.length_c   1.000
_cell.angle_alpha   90.00
_cell.angle_beta   90.00
_cell.angle_gamma   90.00
#
_symmetry.space_group_name_H-M   'P 1'
#
loop_
_entity.id
_entity.type
_entity.pdbx_description
1 polymer ?
#
loop_
_entity_poly.entity_id
_entity_poly.type
_entity_poly.pdbx_seq_one_letter_code
_entity_poly.pdbx_strand_id
1 'polypeptide(L)' 'MRTQNELYRLVQGDRRTVERLIKHGRERYPDKPEQWIWEKVIADLERDRGYR' A
#
# COMPACT_ATOMS: atom_id res chain seq x y z
N MET A 1 -0.15 -13.38 -4.59
CA MET A 1 0.51 -12.07 -4.79
C MET A 1 -0.53 -10.99 -4.60
N ARG A 2 -0.28 -10.03 -3.71
CA ARG A 2 -1.22 -8.91 -3.51
C ARG A 2 -1.09 -7.94 -4.67
N THR A 3 -2.20 -7.28 -5.03
CA THR A 3 -2.26 -6.47 -6.25
C THR A 3 -2.64 -5.03 -5.96
N GLN A 4 -2.34 -4.14 -6.91
CA GLN A 4 -2.79 -2.75 -6.86
C GLN A 4 -4.32 -2.63 -6.70
N ASN A 5 -5.09 -3.55 -7.28
CA ASN A 5 -6.56 -3.59 -7.15
C ASN A 5 -7.01 -3.86 -5.70
N GLU A 6 -6.27 -4.66 -4.94
CA GLU A 6 -6.53 -4.91 -3.52
C GLU A 6 -6.30 -3.64 -2.70
N LEU A 7 -5.22 -2.91 -2.98
CA LEU A 7 -4.94 -1.62 -2.36
C LEU A 7 -6.06 -0.59 -2.66
N TYR A 8 -6.52 -0.51 -3.91
CA TYR A 8 -7.67 0.33 -4.28
C TYR A 8 -8.93 -0.01 -3.48
N ARG A 9 -9.24 -1.31 -3.32
CA ARG A 9 -10.39 -1.74 -2.51
C ARG A 9 -10.24 -1.34 -1.05
N LEU A 10 -9.05 -1.50 -0.49
CA LEU A 10 -8.78 -1.07 0.87
C LEU A 10 -9.06 0.42 1.01
N VAL A 11 -8.48 1.28 0.18
CA VAL A 11 -8.69 2.73 0.27
C VAL A 11 -10.01 3.24 -0.33
N GLN A 12 -11.00 2.35 -0.53
CA GLN A 12 -12.34 2.71 -1.05
C GLN A 12 -12.31 3.44 -2.40
N GLY A 13 -11.34 3.10 -3.25
CA GLY A 13 -11.17 3.71 -4.58
C GLY A 13 -10.44 5.04 -4.58
N ASP A 14 -9.94 5.53 -3.43
CA ASP A 14 -9.14 6.76 -3.37
C ASP A 14 -7.76 6.57 -4.01
N ARG A 15 -7.70 6.88 -5.30
CA ARG A 15 -6.48 6.86 -6.11
C ARG A 15 -5.38 7.77 -5.59
N ARG A 16 -5.71 8.94 -5.04
CA ARG A 16 -4.71 9.87 -4.51
C ARG A 16 -4.03 9.27 -3.28
N THR A 17 -4.80 8.59 -2.44
CA THR A 17 -4.25 7.86 -1.29
C THR A 17 -3.36 6.70 -1.74
N VAL A 18 -3.77 5.91 -2.74
CA VAL A 18 -2.90 4.86 -3.33
C VAL A 18 -1.55 5.44 -3.79
N GLU A 19 -1.59 6.50 -4.62
CA GLU A 19 -0.39 7.11 -5.19
C GLU A 19 0.55 7.66 -4.09
N ARG A 20 -0.02 8.28 -3.05
CA ARG A 20 0.74 8.77 -1.90
C ARG A 20 1.42 7.66 -1.11
N LEU A 21 0.71 6.58 -0.82
CA LEU A 21 1.24 5.46 -0.05
C LEU A 21 2.39 4.76 -0.80
N ILE A 22 2.25 4.59 -2.11
CA ILE A 22 3.27 3.96 -2.95
C ILE A 22 4.48 4.86 -3.14
N LYS A 23 4.26 6.16 -3.36
CA LYS A 23 5.36 7.13 -3.42
C LYS A 23 6.16 7.11 -2.12
N HIS A 24 5.48 7.17 -0.97
CA HIS A 24 6.14 7.11 0.33
C HIS A 24 6.87 5.78 0.54
N GLY A 25 6.28 4.65 0.12
CA GLY A 25 6.94 3.34 0.18
C GLY A 25 8.21 3.26 -0.66
N ARG A 26 8.21 3.84 -1.87
CA ARG A 26 9.40 3.93 -2.75
C ARG A 26 10.51 4.80 -2.15
N GLU A 27 10.14 5.92 -1.54
CA GLU A 27 11.09 6.82 -0.87
C GLU A 27 11.73 6.15 0.35
N ARG A 28 10.94 5.36 1.10
CA ARG A 28 11.40 4.68 2.32
C ARG A 28 12.18 3.40 2.05
N TYR A 29 11.88 2.69 0.96
CA TYR A 29 12.45 1.39 0.62
C TYR A 29 12.94 1.36 -0.84
N PRO A 30 13.93 2.18 -1.21
CA PRO A 30 14.36 2.34 -2.60
C PRO A 30 15.04 1.09 -3.18
N ASP A 31 15.53 0.19 -2.33
CA ASP A 31 16.20 -1.07 -2.68
C ASP A 31 15.22 -2.26 -2.83
N LYS A 32 13.93 -2.05 -2.54
CA LYS A 32 12.93 -3.11 -2.56
C LYS A 32 12.16 -3.10 -3.89
N PRO A 33 11.79 -4.28 -4.42
CA PRO A 33 11.02 -4.35 -5.64
C PRO A 33 9.62 -3.77 -5.41
N GLU A 34 9.02 -3.24 -6.47
CA GLU A 34 7.70 -2.62 -6.43
C GLU A 34 6.62 -3.56 -5.85
N GLN A 35 6.65 -4.85 -6.20
CA GLN A 35 5.77 -5.88 -5.61
C GLN A 35 5.82 -5.90 -4.07
N TRP A 36 7.02 -5.80 -3.50
CA TRP A 36 7.20 -5.79 -2.05
C TRP A 36 6.60 -4.52 -1.43
N ILE A 37 6.69 -3.38 -2.12
CA ILE A 37 6.09 -2.11 -1.66
C ILE A 37 4.57 -2.22 -1.62
N TRP A 38 3.94 -2.82 -2.64
CA TRP A 38 2.48 -3.06 -2.62
C TRP A 38 2.07 -3.92 -1.43
N GLU A 39 2.77 -5.02 -1.20
CA GLU A 39 2.49 -5.94 -0.10
C GLU A 39 2.67 -5.29 1.26
N LYS A 40 3.72 -4.48 1.42
CA LYS A 40 3.99 -3.74 2.66
C LYS A 40 2.90 -2.72 2.96
N VAL A 41 2.52 -1.90 1.98
CA VAL A 41 1.46 -0.88 2.14
C VAL A 41 0.13 -1.53 2.50
N ILE A 42 -0.24 -2.63 1.83
CA ILE A 42 -1.46 -3.35 2.15
C ILE A 42 -1.44 -3.89 3.58
N ALA A 43 -0.35 -4.55 3.99
CA ALA A 43 -0.22 -5.10 5.33
C ALA A 43 -0.26 -4.01 6.43
N ASP A 44 0.26 -2.82 6.14
CA ASP A 44 0.19 -1.69 7.06
C ASP A 44 -1.24 -1.14 7.18
N LEU A 45 -1.98 -1.01 6.06
CA LEU A 45 -3.39 -0.62 6.08
C LEU A 45 -4.29 -1.62 6.80
N GLU A 46 -4.05 -2.92 6.63
CA GLU A 46 -4.77 -3.97 7.35
C GLU A 46 -4.51 -3.90 8.85
N ARG A 47 -3.26 -3.64 9.26
CA ARG A 47 -2.90 -3.48 10.68
C ARG A 47 -3.56 -2.27 11.31
N ASP A 48 -3.56 -1.13 10.63
CA ASP A 48 -4.20 0.10 11.10
C ASP A 48 -5.72 -0.07 11.26
N ARG A 49 -6.35 -0.90 10.40
CA ARG A 49 -7.79 -1.21 10.49
C ARG A 49 -8.14 -2.22 11.57
N GLY A 50 -7.22 -3.15 11.87
CA GLY A 50 -7.38 -4.17 12.89
C GLY A 50 -7.19 -3.66 14.33
N TYR A 51 -6.84 -2.38 14.51
CA TYR A 51 -6.66 -1.76 15.83
C TYR A 51 -7.94 -1.07 16.37
N ARG A 52 -9.10 -1.32 15.75
CA ARG A 52 -10.40 -0.79 16.19
C ARG A 52 -11.24 -1.85 16.88
#